data_AF-A0A9D7PA60-F1
#
_entry.id   AF-A0A9D7PA60-F1
#
_cell.length_a   1.000
_cell.length_b   1.000
_cell.length_c   1.000
_cell.angle_alpha   90.00
_cell.angle_beta   90.00
_cell.angle_gamma   90.00
#
_symmetry.space_group_name_H-M   'P 1'
#
loop_
_entity.id
_entity.type
_entity.pdbx_description
1 polymer ?
#
loop_
_entity_poly.entity_id
_entity_poly.type
_entity_poly.pdbx_seq_one_letter_code
_entity_poly.pdbx_strand_id
1 'polypeptide(L)'
;MIAGAVPSRVDAPVKKALLDLVDHAVAEGFSTRWACRQLGVDHARVLTWRSRAADGGDLADAQPGPLPGEASHALLDWERDEIVQIVRDWEQVDLSHRKLAHRGSYLQRVFVAESTVLRVLTAAGMHLPGLPPRPPRPKTPWPEWAELVPGVIYIYDFTHFSALPGWCALAVVDVVSRYWLATVFSPEETSVQVENAFIDALEADGKGWLLEDLAFVDQLALGEIPDNDERVPMLLGACQVVCVRSSVSGWVRGRG
;
A
#
# COMPACT_ATOMS: atom_id res chain seq x y z
N MET A 1 -43.15 -8.09 -18.04
CA MET A 1 -42.15 -7.66 -17.05
C MET A 1 -41.30 -8.87 -16.71
N ILE A 2 -40.03 -8.91 -17.11
CA ILE A 2 -39.11 -9.96 -16.63
C ILE A 2 -38.67 -9.49 -15.25
N ALA A 3 -39.25 -10.07 -14.19
CA ALA A 3 -38.73 -9.91 -12.84
C ALA A 3 -37.26 -10.38 -12.84
N GLY A 4 -36.38 -9.61 -12.22
CA GLY A 4 -34.95 -9.96 -12.13
C GLY A 4 -34.73 -11.31 -11.44
N ALA A 5 -33.51 -11.84 -11.54
CA ALA A 5 -33.15 -13.10 -10.90
C ALA A 5 -33.47 -13.09 -9.40
N VAL A 6 -34.00 -14.20 -8.88
CA VAL A 6 -34.33 -14.35 -7.46
C VAL A 6 -33.03 -14.27 -6.64
N PRO A 7 -32.95 -13.40 -5.61
CA PRO A 7 -31.78 -13.29 -4.76
C PRO A 7 -31.30 -14.62 -4.17
N SER A 8 -30.01 -14.69 -3.85
CA SER A 8 -29.38 -15.91 -3.30
C SER A 8 -29.95 -16.31 -1.94
N ARG A 9 -30.36 -15.32 -1.12
CA ARG A 9 -31.03 -15.52 0.18
C ARG A 9 -32.43 -14.95 0.12
N VAL A 10 -33.41 -15.80 0.42
CA VAL A 10 -34.84 -15.46 0.47
C VAL A 10 -35.48 -16.20 1.63
N ASP A 11 -36.46 -15.59 2.27
CA ASP A 11 -37.08 -16.13 3.47
C ASP A 11 -37.91 -17.38 3.17
N ALA A 12 -38.13 -18.20 4.19
CA ALA A 12 -38.92 -19.43 4.12
C ALA A 12 -40.28 -19.28 3.40
N PRO A 13 -41.12 -18.26 3.67
CA PRO A 13 -42.41 -18.11 2.97
C PRO A 13 -42.22 -17.83 1.47
N VAL A 14 -41.17 -17.09 1.09
CA VAL A 14 -40.87 -16.81 -0.33
C VAL A 14 -40.44 -18.08 -1.04
N LYS A 15 -39.60 -18.91 -0.40
CA LYS A 15 -39.22 -20.22 -0.94
C LYS A 15 -40.44 -21.11 -1.15
N LYS A 16 -41.36 -21.16 -0.18
CA LYS A 16 -42.59 -21.93 -0.29
C LYS A 16 -43.45 -21.45 -1.47
N ALA A 17 -43.69 -20.14 -1.58
CA ALA A 17 -44.45 -19.58 -2.70
C ALA A 17 -43.80 -19.87 -4.07
N LEU A 18 -42.46 -19.85 -4.15
CA LEU A 18 -41.75 -20.24 -5.36
C LEU A 18 -41.93 -21.73 -5.68
N LEU A 19 -41.90 -22.61 -4.68
CA LEU A 19 -42.20 -24.03 -4.88
C LEU A 19 -43.62 -24.24 -5.39
N ASP A 20 -44.61 -23.58 -4.79
CA ASP A 20 -46.02 -23.68 -5.19
C ASP A 20 -46.23 -23.21 -6.65
N LEU A 21 -45.54 -22.15 -7.08
CA LEU A 21 -45.58 -21.68 -8.47
C LEU A 21 -44.95 -22.68 -9.45
N VAL A 22 -43.83 -23.31 -9.06
CA VAL A 22 -43.20 -24.34 -9.89
C VAL A 22 -44.10 -25.58 -9.94
N ASP A 23 -44.72 -25.99 -8.84
CA ASP A 23 -45.64 -27.13 -8.78
C ASP A 23 -46.88 -26.89 -9.64
N HIS A 24 -47.43 -25.68 -9.61
CA HIS A 24 -48.54 -25.29 -10.50
C HIS A 24 -48.14 -25.39 -11.98
N ALA A 25 -46.97 -24.85 -12.37
CA ALA A 25 -46.51 -24.94 -13.75
C ALA A 25 -46.28 -26.40 -14.20
N VAL A 26 -45.80 -27.27 -13.30
CA VAL A 26 -45.63 -28.70 -13.60
C VAL A 26 -46.97 -29.40 -13.77
N ALA A 27 -47.98 -29.05 -12.95
CA ALA A 27 -49.35 -29.58 -13.10
C ALA A 27 -49.97 -29.21 -14.46
N GLU A 28 -49.64 -28.03 -15.00
CA GLU A 28 -50.04 -27.57 -16.33
C GLU A 28 -49.19 -28.16 -17.48
N GLY A 29 -48.29 -29.10 -17.18
CA GLY A 29 -47.50 -29.84 -18.17
C GLY A 29 -46.16 -29.21 -18.55
N PHE A 30 -45.75 -28.12 -17.89
CA PHE A 30 -44.42 -27.54 -18.12
C PHE A 30 -43.33 -28.30 -17.36
N SER A 31 -42.11 -28.32 -17.89
CA SER A 31 -40.97 -28.90 -17.16
C SER A 31 -40.54 -28.01 -15.99
N THR A 32 -40.12 -28.61 -14.86
CA THR A 32 -39.54 -27.88 -13.71
C THR A 32 -38.43 -26.92 -14.13
N ARG A 33 -37.54 -27.35 -15.03
CA ARG A 33 -36.43 -26.51 -15.54
C ARG A 33 -36.92 -25.29 -16.31
N TRP A 34 -38.02 -25.43 -17.06
CA TRP A 34 -38.65 -24.31 -17.75
C TRP A 34 -39.26 -23.32 -16.76
N ALA A 35 -40.02 -23.81 -15.77
CA ALA A 35 -40.65 -22.97 -14.75
C ALA A 35 -39.61 -22.19 -13.93
N CYS A 36 -38.52 -22.84 -13.50
CA CYS A 36 -37.41 -22.19 -12.79
C CYS A 36 -36.80 -21.05 -13.61
N ARG A 37 -36.63 -21.26 -14.93
CA ARG A 37 -36.10 -20.23 -15.84
C ARG A 37 -37.03 -19.02 -15.93
N GLN A 38 -38.34 -19.21 -16.00
CA GLN A 38 -39.30 -18.11 -16.06
C GLN A 38 -39.35 -17.32 -14.75
N LEU A 39 -39.19 -18.00 -13.62
CA LEU A 39 -39.17 -17.39 -12.29
C LEU A 39 -37.81 -16.76 -11.94
N GLY A 40 -36.76 -16.97 -12.75
CA GLY A 40 -35.41 -16.48 -12.45
C GLY A 40 -34.77 -17.15 -11.22
N VAL A 41 -35.18 -18.37 -10.87
CA VAL A 41 -34.61 -19.17 -9.77
C VAL A 41 -33.74 -20.29 -10.30
N ASP A 42 -32.62 -20.55 -9.63
CA ASP A 42 -31.76 -21.67 -9.99
C ASP A 42 -32.46 -23.02 -9.74
N HIS A 43 -32.37 -23.92 -10.72
CA HIS A 43 -33.04 -25.21 -10.70
C HIS A 43 -32.54 -26.12 -9.57
N ALA A 44 -31.24 -26.09 -9.23
CA ALA A 44 -30.69 -26.90 -8.15
C ALA A 44 -31.21 -26.43 -6.78
N ARG A 45 -31.35 -25.11 -6.58
CA ARG A 45 -31.98 -24.56 -5.35
C ARG A 45 -33.40 -25.09 -5.14
N VAL A 46 -34.21 -25.11 -6.20
CA VAL A 46 -35.59 -25.63 -6.16
C VAL A 46 -35.61 -27.10 -5.78
N LEU A 47 -34.73 -27.93 -6.38
CA LEU A 47 -34.63 -29.34 -6.03
C LEU A 47 -34.23 -29.55 -4.56
N THR A 48 -33.25 -28.77 -4.05
CA THR A 48 -32.85 -28.84 -2.64
C THR A 48 -33.98 -28.44 -1.70
N TRP A 49 -34.71 -27.35 -1.99
CA TRP A 49 -35.84 -26.92 -1.18
C TRP A 49 -36.98 -27.94 -1.21
N ARG A 50 -37.29 -28.54 -2.37
CA ARG A 50 -38.29 -29.62 -2.48
C ARG A 50 -37.90 -30.83 -1.64
N SER A 51 -36.65 -31.27 -1.71
CA SER A 51 -36.16 -32.39 -0.89
C SER A 51 -36.34 -32.09 0.59
N ARG A 52 -35.89 -30.91 1.06
CA ARG A 52 -36.03 -30.50 2.46
C ARG A 52 -37.50 -30.45 2.91
N ALA A 53 -38.39 -29.90 2.08
CA ALA A 53 -39.81 -29.83 2.38
C ALA A 53 -40.47 -31.22 2.43
N ALA A 54 -40.09 -32.12 1.52
CA ALA A 54 -40.56 -33.51 1.50
C ALA A 54 -40.11 -34.28 2.75
N ASP A 55 -38.91 -33.98 3.26
CA ASP A 55 -38.38 -34.53 4.51
C ASP A 55 -39.00 -33.88 5.77
N GLY A 56 -39.97 -32.96 5.61
CA GLY A 56 -40.61 -32.25 6.71
C GLY A 56 -39.74 -31.15 7.36
N GLY A 57 -38.63 -30.79 6.73
CA GLY A 57 -37.70 -29.77 7.20
C GLY A 57 -38.13 -28.34 6.91
N ASP A 58 -37.57 -27.40 7.68
CA ASP A 58 -37.77 -25.96 7.47
C ASP A 58 -37.03 -25.46 6.21
N LEU A 59 -37.63 -24.46 5.55
CA LEU A 59 -37.07 -23.75 4.42
C LEU A 59 -36.28 -22.51 4.81
N ALA A 60 -36.29 -22.10 6.09
CA ALA A 60 -35.44 -21.01 6.57
C ALA A 60 -33.96 -21.28 6.29
N ASP A 61 -33.20 -20.23 6.00
CA ASP A 61 -31.75 -20.36 5.89
C ASP A 61 -31.16 -20.64 7.27
N ALA A 62 -30.53 -21.79 7.44
CA ALA A 62 -29.76 -22.10 8.63
C ALA A 62 -28.49 -21.22 8.70
N GLN A 63 -27.97 -21.03 9.91
CA GLN A 63 -26.64 -20.43 10.04
C GLN A 63 -25.61 -21.31 9.31
N PRO A 64 -24.77 -20.73 8.43
CA PRO A 64 -23.75 -21.48 7.74
C PRO A 64 -22.62 -21.86 8.70
N GLY A 65 -22.19 -23.13 8.63
CA GLY A 65 -21.07 -23.66 9.42
C GLY A 65 -21.50 -24.25 10.77
N PRO A 66 -20.54 -24.86 11.51
CA PRO A 66 -20.77 -25.34 12.87
C PRO A 66 -21.08 -24.18 13.82
N LEU A 67 -21.72 -24.46 14.96
CA LEU A 67 -21.96 -23.42 15.96
C LEU A 67 -20.61 -22.85 16.47
N PRO A 68 -20.57 -21.58 16.91
CA PRO A 68 -19.37 -21.02 17.50
C PRO A 68 -18.85 -21.90 18.65
N GLY A 69 -17.60 -22.36 18.54
CA GLY A 69 -16.98 -23.28 19.51
C GLY A 69 -17.01 -24.76 19.11
N GLU A 70 -17.80 -25.15 18.11
CA GLU A 70 -17.89 -26.54 17.62
C GLU A 70 -16.97 -26.82 16.41
N ALA A 71 -16.32 -25.80 15.86
CA ALA A 71 -15.34 -26.01 14.81
C ALA A 71 -14.16 -26.81 15.38
N SER A 72 -13.67 -27.82 14.63
CA SER A 72 -12.53 -28.66 15.03
C SER A 72 -11.24 -27.87 15.32
N HIS A 73 -11.14 -26.66 14.79
CA HIS A 73 -10.03 -25.73 14.98
C HIS A 73 -10.44 -24.47 15.76
N ALA A 74 -11.54 -24.55 16.51
CA ALA A 74 -11.92 -23.50 17.43
C ALA A 74 -10.88 -23.40 18.55
N LEU A 75 -10.51 -22.17 18.90
CA LEU A 75 -9.71 -21.92 20.08
C LEU A 75 -10.48 -22.32 21.33
N LEU A 76 -9.81 -23.11 22.17
CA LEU A 76 -10.23 -23.47 23.52
C LEU A 76 -10.15 -22.24 24.44
N ASP A 77 -10.94 -22.24 25.51
CA ASP A 77 -10.98 -21.09 26.43
C ASP A 77 -9.62 -20.84 27.07
N TRP A 78 -8.91 -21.89 27.46
CA TRP A 78 -7.56 -21.76 28.04
C TRP A 78 -6.56 -21.15 27.05
N GLU A 79 -6.70 -21.39 25.73
CA GLU A 79 -5.81 -20.79 24.73
C GLU A 79 -6.06 -19.28 24.63
N ARG A 80 -7.32 -18.85 24.79
CA ARG A 80 -7.68 -17.42 24.81
C ARG A 80 -7.13 -16.74 26.06
N ASP A 81 -7.27 -17.40 27.20
CA ASP A 81 -6.76 -16.91 28.49
C ASP A 81 -5.23 -16.78 28.45
N GLU A 82 -4.53 -17.76 27.89
CA GLU A 82 -3.07 -17.71 27.73
C GLU A 82 -2.61 -16.59 26.78
N ILE A 83 -3.32 -16.34 25.67
CA ILE A 83 -3.03 -15.20 24.79
C ILE A 83 -3.13 -13.88 25.57
N VAL A 84 -4.18 -13.72 26.39
CA VAL A 84 -4.37 -12.54 27.23
C VAL A 84 -3.26 -12.43 28.29
N GLN A 85 -2.88 -13.55 28.91
CA GLN A 85 -1.87 -13.56 29.95
C GLN A 85 -0.47 -13.22 29.42
N ILE A 86 -0.11 -13.70 28.22
CA ILE A 86 1.16 -13.35 27.57
C ILE A 86 1.30 -11.83 27.38
N VAL A 87 0.21 -11.13 27.08
CA VAL A 87 0.22 -9.67 26.94
C VAL A 87 0.43 -8.98 28.28
N ARG A 88 -0.26 -9.44 29.33
CA ARG A 88 -0.11 -8.91 30.70
C ARG A 88 1.31 -9.11 31.24
N ASP A 89 1.94 -10.24 30.93
CA ASP A 89 3.30 -10.52 31.40
C ASP A 89 4.38 -9.73 30.63
N TRP A 90 4.07 -9.17 29.46
CA TRP A 90 5.04 -8.58 28.53
C TRP A 90 5.14 -7.04 28.61
N GLU A 91 4.35 -6.39 29.48
CA GLU A 91 4.29 -4.96 29.79
C GLU A 91 5.57 -4.14 29.46
N GLN A 92 5.75 -3.69 28.20
CA GLN A 92 6.45 -2.45 27.74
C GLN A 92 7.49 -2.56 26.61
N VAL A 93 7.86 -3.75 26.11
CA VAL A 93 8.95 -3.80 25.09
C VAL A 93 8.45 -3.63 23.65
N ASP A 94 7.40 -4.38 23.27
CA ASP A 94 6.77 -4.28 21.96
C ASP A 94 5.43 -5.05 21.95
N LEU A 95 4.32 -4.34 21.79
CA LEU A 95 2.96 -4.89 21.85
C LEU A 95 2.40 -5.26 20.47
N SER A 96 3.25 -5.50 19.46
CA SER A 96 2.76 -6.02 18.18
C SER A 96 2.16 -7.44 18.32
N HIS A 97 0.93 -7.63 17.82
CA HIS A 97 0.26 -8.94 17.79
C HIS A 97 1.09 -10.03 17.09
N ARG A 98 1.93 -9.63 16.12
CA ARG A 98 2.86 -10.54 15.45
C ARG A 98 3.90 -11.09 16.43
N LYS A 99 4.58 -10.20 17.14
CA LYS A 99 5.61 -10.58 18.13
C LYS A 99 5.02 -11.38 19.28
N LEU A 100 3.80 -11.05 19.71
CA LEU A 100 3.09 -11.79 20.75
C LEU A 100 2.78 -13.23 20.33
N ALA A 101 2.38 -13.47 19.07
CA ALA A 101 2.16 -14.83 18.56
C ALA A 101 3.45 -15.67 18.55
N HIS A 102 4.55 -15.10 18.04
CA HIS A 102 5.87 -15.77 18.05
C HIS A 102 6.36 -16.01 19.48
N ARG A 103 6.14 -15.06 20.39
CA ARG A 103 6.50 -15.20 21.80
C ARG A 103 5.72 -16.32 22.49
N GLY A 104 4.40 -16.40 22.27
CA GLY A 104 3.58 -17.48 22.80
C GLY A 104 4.08 -18.86 22.37
N SER A 105 4.51 -18.97 21.11
CA SER A 105 5.12 -20.19 20.57
C SER A 105 6.50 -20.46 21.19
N TYR A 106 7.36 -19.47 21.32
CA TYR A 106 8.69 -19.63 21.94
C TYR A 106 8.62 -20.01 23.42
N LEU A 107 7.64 -19.48 24.16
CA LEU A 107 7.39 -19.83 25.55
C LEU A 107 6.63 -21.15 25.71
N GLN A 108 6.26 -21.82 24.60
CA GLN A 108 5.47 -23.06 24.59
C GLN A 108 4.14 -22.93 25.35
N ARG A 109 3.52 -21.74 25.29
CA ARG A 109 2.24 -21.46 25.96
C ARG A 109 1.05 -21.60 25.02
N VAL A 110 1.16 -21.07 23.80
CA VAL A 110 0.11 -21.14 22.76
C VAL A 110 0.73 -21.16 21.36
N PHE A 111 0.08 -21.85 20.42
CA PHE A 111 0.50 -21.94 19.02
C PHE A 111 -0.60 -21.44 18.10
N VAL A 112 -0.59 -20.14 17.81
CA VAL A 112 -1.66 -19.45 17.08
C VAL A 112 -1.11 -18.49 16.04
N ALA A 113 -1.90 -18.23 14.99
CA ALA A 113 -1.56 -17.23 13.98
C ALA A 113 -1.58 -15.80 14.56
N GLU A 114 -0.81 -14.90 13.93
CA GLU A 114 -0.73 -13.48 14.31
C GLU A 114 -2.10 -12.79 14.31
N SER A 115 -2.93 -13.09 13.30
CA SER A 115 -4.30 -12.56 13.19
C SER A 115 -5.25 -13.09 14.27
N THR A 116 -5.01 -14.29 14.78
CA THR A 116 -5.77 -14.89 15.88
C THR A 116 -5.50 -14.15 17.18
N VAL A 117 -4.23 -13.84 17.49
CA VAL A 117 -3.84 -13.02 18.64
C VAL A 117 -4.55 -11.66 18.59
N LEU A 118 -4.52 -10.98 17.45
CA LEU A 118 -5.20 -9.69 17.28
C LEU A 118 -6.70 -9.79 17.56
N ARG A 119 -7.38 -10.81 17.02
CA ARG A 119 -8.83 -11.02 17.20
C ARG A 119 -9.19 -11.29 18.66
N VAL A 120 -8.44 -12.16 19.34
CA VAL A 120 -8.68 -12.51 20.75
C VAL A 120 -8.49 -11.29 21.64
N LEU A 121 -7.40 -10.54 21.44
CA LEU A 121 -7.13 -9.34 22.24
C LEU A 121 -8.17 -8.23 21.99
N THR A 122 -8.60 -8.05 20.74
CA THR A 122 -9.68 -7.11 20.40
C THR A 122 -10.99 -7.51 21.10
N ALA A 123 -11.34 -8.80 21.10
CA ALA A 123 -12.53 -9.30 21.79
C ALA A 123 -12.44 -9.13 23.32
N ALA A 124 -11.22 -9.20 23.89
CA ALA A 124 -10.95 -8.94 25.30
C ALA A 124 -10.86 -7.44 25.65
N GLY A 125 -11.11 -6.53 24.71
CA GLY A 125 -11.01 -5.07 24.91
C GLY A 125 -9.57 -4.55 25.02
N MET A 126 -8.58 -5.37 24.68
CA MET A 126 -7.16 -4.99 24.71
C MET A 126 -6.74 -4.43 23.36
N HIS A 127 -6.68 -3.10 23.28
CA HIS A 127 -6.14 -2.41 22.12
C HIS A 127 -4.63 -2.28 22.25
N LEU A 128 -3.90 -3.03 21.42
CA LEU A 128 -2.44 -2.92 21.34
C LEU A 128 -2.10 -1.54 20.77
N PRO A 129 -1.34 -0.69 21.49
CA PRO A 129 -0.92 0.59 20.95
C PRO A 129 -0.09 0.33 19.70
N GLY A 130 -0.41 1.03 18.60
CA GLY A 130 0.46 1.06 17.43
C GLY A 130 1.85 1.54 17.84
N LEU A 131 2.88 1.18 17.07
CA LEU A 131 4.22 1.73 17.31
C LEU A 131 4.10 3.27 17.42
N PRO A 132 4.68 3.89 18.46
CA PRO A 132 4.68 5.33 18.53
C PRO A 132 5.34 5.88 17.26
N PRO A 133 4.80 6.97 16.68
CA PRO A 133 5.43 7.59 15.53
C PRO A 133 6.89 7.91 15.88
N ARG A 134 7.80 7.64 14.95
CA ARG A 134 9.22 7.95 15.13
C ARG A 134 9.33 9.45 15.47
N PRO A 135 10.08 9.82 16.53
CA PRO A 135 10.27 11.24 16.83
C PRO A 135 10.84 11.95 15.60
N PRO A 136 10.32 13.13 15.23
CA PRO A 136 10.79 13.85 14.07
C PRO A 136 12.29 14.11 14.23
N ARG A 137 13.07 13.79 13.20
CA ARG A 137 14.47 14.20 13.16
C ARG A 137 14.51 15.73 13.14
N PRO A 138 15.41 16.36 13.91
CA PRO A 138 15.63 17.80 13.77
C PRO A 138 15.98 18.09 12.31
N LYS A 139 15.32 19.08 11.71
CA LYS A 139 15.63 19.52 10.35
C LYS A 139 17.00 20.19 10.37
N THR A 140 17.90 19.80 9.47
CA THR A 140 19.09 20.60 9.20
C THR A 140 18.63 21.98 8.73
N PRO A 141 19.08 23.08 9.37
CA PRO A 141 18.74 24.41 8.90
C PRO A 141 19.31 24.63 7.50
N TRP A 142 18.62 25.43 6.70
CA TRP A 142 19.19 25.87 5.43
C TRP A 142 20.47 26.68 5.69
N PRO A 143 21.48 26.61 4.79
CA PRO A 143 22.65 27.47 4.90
C PRO A 143 22.27 28.96 4.96
N GLU A 144 22.96 29.77 5.77
CA GLU A 144 22.61 31.19 5.99
C GLU A 144 22.65 32.03 4.71
N TRP A 145 23.46 31.62 3.73
CA TRP A 145 23.62 32.27 2.45
C TRP A 145 22.56 31.84 1.41
N ALA A 146 21.80 30.77 1.66
CA ALA A 146 20.81 30.25 0.71
C ALA A 146 19.51 31.06 0.82
N GLU A 147 19.30 32.00 -0.11
CA GLU A 147 18.06 32.76 -0.17
C GLU A 147 16.91 31.90 -0.70
N LEU A 148 15.75 31.99 -0.05
CA LEU A 148 14.54 31.25 -0.43
C LEU A 148 13.77 31.96 -1.56
N VAL A 149 14.43 32.15 -2.70
CA VAL A 149 13.84 32.69 -3.94
C VAL A 149 13.89 31.66 -5.08
N PRO A 150 12.99 31.73 -6.07
CA PRO A 150 13.03 30.85 -7.24
C PRO A 150 14.37 30.93 -7.98
N GLY A 151 14.86 29.80 -8.45
CA GLY A 151 16.10 29.73 -9.21
C GLY A 151 17.36 29.59 -8.36
N VAL A 152 17.25 29.49 -7.02
CA VAL A 152 18.41 29.40 -6.13
C VAL A 152 18.57 28.01 -5.52
N ILE A 153 17.47 27.32 -5.21
CA ILE A 153 17.51 26.03 -4.53
C ILE A 153 16.71 25.00 -5.31
N TYR A 154 17.41 24.00 -5.84
CA TYR A 154 16.80 22.85 -6.53
C TYR A 154 16.88 21.62 -5.63
N ILE A 155 15.85 20.81 -5.69
CA ILE A 155 15.82 19.47 -5.10
C ILE A 155 15.73 18.43 -6.20
N TYR A 156 16.28 17.26 -5.93
CA TYR A 156 16.04 16.10 -6.77
C TYR A 156 15.52 14.93 -5.94
N ASP A 157 14.73 14.08 -6.59
CA ASP A 157 14.25 12.83 -6.01
C ASP A 157 14.18 11.71 -7.06
N PHE A 158 14.41 10.48 -6.62
CA PHE A 158 14.29 9.29 -7.44
C PHE A 158 12.93 8.64 -7.19
N THR A 159 12.13 8.52 -8.24
CA THR A 159 10.85 7.84 -8.21
C THR A 159 10.93 6.51 -8.94
N HIS A 160 10.64 5.42 -8.24
CA HIS A 160 10.57 4.08 -8.83
C HIS A 160 9.16 3.72 -9.26
N PHE A 161 9.06 2.93 -10.34
CA PHE A 161 7.78 2.48 -10.87
C PHE A 161 7.58 0.99 -10.60
N SER A 162 6.47 0.63 -9.94
CA SER A 162 6.14 -0.78 -9.67
C SER A 162 5.93 -1.60 -10.95
N ALA A 163 5.54 -0.96 -12.05
CA ALA A 163 5.34 -1.59 -13.35
C ALA A 163 6.65 -1.75 -14.16
N LEU A 164 7.74 -1.09 -13.75
CA LEU A 164 9.03 -1.13 -14.45
C LEU A 164 10.18 -1.36 -13.45
N PRO A 165 10.33 -2.60 -12.92
CA PRO A 165 11.35 -2.90 -11.93
C PRO A 165 12.77 -2.61 -12.45
N GLY A 166 13.59 -1.99 -11.61
CA GLY A 166 14.97 -1.63 -11.95
C GLY A 166 15.12 -0.31 -12.72
N TRP A 167 14.02 0.40 -13.00
CA TRP A 167 14.06 1.75 -13.57
C TRP A 167 13.59 2.79 -12.56
N CYS A 168 14.16 3.99 -12.66
CA CYS A 168 13.77 5.15 -11.89
C CYS A 168 13.62 6.38 -12.79
N ALA A 169 12.78 7.32 -12.37
CA ALA A 169 12.76 8.68 -12.86
C ALA A 169 13.44 9.57 -11.82
N LEU A 170 14.53 10.21 -12.21
CA LEU A 170 15.11 11.31 -11.47
C LEU A 170 14.44 12.61 -11.92
N ALA A 171 13.84 13.33 -10.98
CA ALA A 171 13.25 14.64 -11.26
C ALA A 171 14.02 15.73 -10.52
N VAL A 172 14.26 16.86 -11.19
CA VAL A 172 14.81 18.07 -10.57
C VAL A 172 13.73 19.14 -10.54
N VAL A 173 13.49 19.71 -9.36
CA VAL A 173 12.41 20.66 -9.09
C VAL A 173 12.94 21.84 -8.30
N ASP A 174 12.52 23.04 -8.67
CA ASP A 174 12.81 24.25 -7.90
C ASP A 174 12.00 24.29 -6.59
N VAL A 175 12.66 24.56 -5.47
CA VAL A 175 12.03 24.47 -4.14
C VAL A 175 10.98 25.55 -3.92
N VAL A 176 11.13 26.73 -4.52
CA VAL A 176 10.28 27.89 -4.21
C VAL A 176 9.12 27.98 -5.20
N SER A 177 9.41 28.02 -6.50
CA SER A 177 8.44 28.07 -7.59
C SER A 177 7.72 26.75 -7.84
N ARG A 178 8.29 25.62 -7.37
CA ARG A 178 7.79 24.26 -7.64
C ARG A 178 7.80 23.87 -9.12
N TYR A 179 8.54 24.60 -9.95
CA TYR A 179 8.70 24.26 -11.35
C TYR A 179 9.50 22.98 -11.51
N TRP A 180 8.99 22.12 -12.39
CA TRP A 180 9.63 20.88 -12.79
C TRP A 180 10.64 21.20 -13.90
N LEU A 181 11.93 21.18 -13.57
CA LEU A 181 12.98 21.68 -14.45
C LEU A 181 13.50 20.59 -15.40
N ALA A 182 13.73 19.39 -14.88
CA ALA A 182 14.29 18.30 -15.68
C ALA A 182 13.82 16.92 -15.22
N THR A 183 13.91 15.94 -16.12
CA THR A 183 13.74 14.52 -15.80
C THR A 183 14.67 13.64 -16.59
N VAL A 184 15.36 12.75 -15.88
CA VAL A 184 16.17 11.70 -16.46
C VAL A 184 15.57 10.35 -16.08
N PHE A 185 15.25 9.54 -17.09
CA PHE A 185 14.85 8.15 -16.89
C PHE A 185 16.05 7.25 -17.04
N SER A 186 16.37 6.48 -16.00
CA SER A 186 17.57 5.65 -15.98
C SER A 186 17.34 4.34 -15.22
N PRO A 187 17.94 3.23 -15.68
CA PRO A 187 18.05 2.01 -14.88
C PRO A 187 19.17 2.09 -13.81
N GLU A 188 19.97 3.16 -13.85
CA GLU A 188 21.08 3.43 -12.94
C GLU A 188 20.80 4.65 -12.06
N GLU A 189 20.99 4.51 -10.75
CA GLU A 189 20.92 5.60 -9.75
C GLU A 189 22.34 6.06 -9.38
N THR A 190 23.00 6.69 -10.34
CA THR A 190 24.39 7.13 -10.19
C THR A 190 24.51 8.64 -10.14
N SER A 191 25.63 9.13 -9.60
CA SER A 191 25.94 10.57 -9.57
C SER A 191 25.96 11.19 -10.97
N VAL A 192 26.32 10.41 -12.00
CA VAL A 192 26.32 10.85 -13.40
C VAL A 192 24.92 11.20 -13.88
N GLN A 193 23.90 10.42 -13.48
CA GLN A 193 22.52 10.74 -13.85
C GLN A 193 22.01 11.98 -13.12
N VAL A 194 22.44 12.18 -11.88
CA VAL A 194 22.18 13.42 -11.13
C VAL A 194 22.82 14.63 -11.79
N GLU A 195 24.07 14.50 -12.22
CA GLU A 195 24.80 15.53 -12.96
C GLU A 195 24.08 15.91 -14.26
N ASN A 196 23.72 14.93 -15.09
CA ASN A 196 22.98 15.17 -16.33
C ASN A 196 21.65 15.90 -16.07
N ALA A 197 20.85 15.42 -15.11
CA ALA A 197 19.57 16.03 -14.79
C ALA A 197 19.72 17.46 -14.26
N PHE A 198 20.81 17.73 -13.54
CA PHE A 198 21.09 19.08 -13.05
C PHE A 198 21.51 20.02 -14.16
N ILE A 199 22.35 19.55 -15.09
CA ILE A 199 22.73 20.32 -16.29
C ILE A 199 21.47 20.69 -17.09
N ASP A 200 20.61 19.72 -17.38
CA ASP A 200 19.34 19.96 -18.07
C ASP A 200 18.45 20.97 -17.31
N ALA A 201 18.44 20.89 -15.97
CA ALA A 201 17.68 21.83 -15.14
C ALA A 201 18.24 23.26 -15.20
N LEU A 202 19.56 23.42 -15.25
CA LEU A 202 20.21 24.73 -15.42
C LEU A 202 19.88 25.32 -16.78
N GLU A 203 19.92 24.53 -17.85
CA GLU A 203 19.54 24.97 -19.19
C GLU A 203 18.07 25.39 -19.23
N ALA A 204 17.17 24.58 -18.67
CA ALA A 204 15.73 24.86 -18.61
C ALA A 204 15.41 26.14 -17.83
N ASP A 205 16.18 26.43 -16.79
CA ASP A 205 16.06 27.65 -15.99
C ASP A 205 16.81 28.86 -16.59
N GLY A 206 17.42 28.71 -17.77
CA GLY A 206 18.13 29.79 -18.47
C GLY A 206 19.49 30.13 -17.87
N LYS A 207 20.04 29.24 -17.05
CA LYS A 207 21.33 29.36 -16.35
C LYS A 207 22.45 28.51 -16.96
N GLY A 208 22.25 27.95 -18.16
CA GLY A 208 23.27 27.14 -18.86
C GLY A 208 24.61 27.86 -19.05
N TRP A 209 24.60 29.20 -19.12
CA TRP A 209 25.81 30.04 -19.20
C TRP A 209 26.77 29.85 -18.02
N LEU A 210 26.30 29.38 -16.86
CA LEU A 210 27.16 29.03 -15.73
C LEU A 210 28.14 27.89 -16.07
N LEU A 211 27.77 27.02 -17.00
CA LEU A 211 28.60 25.89 -17.43
C LEU A 211 29.64 26.29 -18.49
N GLU A 212 29.56 27.50 -19.04
CA GLU A 212 30.50 28.01 -20.03
C GLU A 212 31.78 28.57 -19.38
N ASP A 213 31.72 28.93 -18.09
CA ASP A 213 32.88 29.36 -17.32
C ASP A 213 33.64 28.16 -16.73
N LEU A 214 34.71 27.75 -17.42
CA LEU A 214 35.53 26.61 -17.02
C LEU A 214 36.19 26.79 -15.64
N ALA A 215 36.52 28.02 -15.23
CA ALA A 215 37.12 28.26 -13.92
C ALA A 215 36.09 28.06 -12.79
N PHE A 216 34.86 28.48 -13.04
CA PHE A 216 33.74 28.27 -12.13
C PHE A 216 33.35 26.78 -12.05
N VAL A 217 33.31 26.07 -13.18
CA VAL A 217 33.06 24.63 -13.22
C VAL A 217 34.12 23.84 -12.44
N ASP A 218 35.40 24.23 -12.55
CA ASP A 218 36.48 23.59 -11.78
C ASP A 218 36.35 23.84 -10.26
N GLN A 219 35.92 25.03 -9.84
CA GLN A 219 35.65 25.35 -8.43
C GLN A 219 34.48 24.52 -7.88
N LEU A 220 33.37 24.44 -8.63
CA LEU A 220 32.23 23.59 -8.28
C LEU A 220 32.63 22.11 -8.14
N ALA A 221 33.48 21.61 -9.05
CA ALA A 221 33.98 20.24 -9.01
C ALA A 221 34.82 19.93 -7.75
N LEU A 222 35.46 20.94 -7.18
CA LEU A 222 36.22 20.85 -5.92
C LEU A 222 35.33 20.99 -4.67
N GLY A 223 34.04 21.31 -4.85
CA GLY A 223 33.13 21.59 -3.74
C GLY A 223 33.35 22.97 -3.12
N GLU A 224 34.10 23.84 -3.80
CA GLU A 224 34.30 25.23 -3.42
C GLU A 224 33.18 26.04 -4.07
N ILE A 225 32.24 26.52 -3.27
CA ILE A 225 31.25 27.51 -3.70
C ILE A 225 31.94 28.86 -3.53
N PRO A 226 32.22 29.61 -4.61
CA PRO A 226 32.89 30.90 -4.50
C PRO A 226 32.09 31.81 -3.58
N ASP A 227 32.80 32.61 -2.75
CA ASP A 227 32.15 33.56 -1.85
C ASP A 227 31.20 34.47 -2.65
N ASN A 228 29.89 34.27 -2.41
CA ASN A 228 28.83 35.23 -2.64
C ASN A 228 28.60 35.68 -4.11
N ASP A 229 28.33 34.75 -5.03
CA ASP A 229 27.54 35.08 -6.22
C ASP A 229 26.10 34.58 -6.04
N GLU A 230 25.18 35.52 -5.79
CA GLU A 230 23.73 35.32 -5.64
C GLU A 230 23.07 34.62 -6.85
N ARG A 231 23.82 34.42 -7.93
CA ARG A 231 23.35 33.81 -9.19
C ARG A 231 23.58 32.31 -9.28
N VAL A 232 24.28 31.69 -8.32
CA VAL A 232 24.64 30.28 -8.38
C VAL A 232 23.54 29.41 -7.75
N PRO A 233 22.76 28.67 -8.55
CA PRO A 233 21.80 27.71 -8.03
C PRO A 233 22.51 26.53 -7.37
N MET A 234 21.97 26.09 -6.25
CA MET A 234 22.40 24.89 -5.54
C MET A 234 21.49 23.71 -5.79
N LEU A 235 22.10 22.53 -5.98
CA LEU A 235 21.40 21.26 -5.93
C LEU A 235 21.49 20.63 -4.56
N LEU A 236 20.34 20.34 -3.96
CA LEU A 236 20.23 19.67 -2.67
C LEU A 236 19.57 18.31 -2.84
N GLY A 237 20.31 17.25 -2.53
CA GLY A 237 19.74 15.93 -2.36
C GLY A 237 19.02 15.85 -1.02
N ALA A 238 17.92 15.08 -0.96
CA ALA A 238 17.07 14.94 0.23
C ALA A 238 17.78 14.47 1.53
N CYS A 239 19.09 14.22 1.51
CA CYS A 239 19.95 14.02 2.69
C CYS A 239 21.39 14.55 2.55
N GLN A 240 21.80 15.17 1.45
CA GLN A 240 23.16 15.69 1.24
C GLN A 240 23.16 16.92 0.32
N VAL A 241 23.91 17.96 0.70
CA VAL A 241 24.35 19.00 -0.26
C VAL A 241 25.29 18.29 -1.24
N VAL A 242 24.91 18.22 -2.51
CA VAL A 242 25.77 17.66 -3.56
C VAL A 242 26.26 18.84 -4.39
N CYS A 243 27.46 19.36 -4.07
CA CYS A 243 28.28 19.94 -5.13
C CYS A 243 28.69 18.77 -6.02
N VAL A 244 28.36 18.84 -7.31
CA VAL A 244 28.65 17.78 -8.29
C VAL A 244 30.14 17.47 -8.24
N ARG A 245 30.48 16.31 -7.66
CA ARG A 245 31.84 15.83 -7.54
C ARG A 245 32.15 14.95 -8.76
N SER A 246 33.19 15.39 -9.49
CA SER A 246 34.08 14.62 -10.37
C SER A 246 33.50 13.97 -11.65
N SER A 247 33.63 14.66 -12.80
CA SER A 247 34.30 14.12 -14.00
C SER A 247 34.66 15.13 -15.11
N VAL A 248 34.67 16.45 -14.86
CA VAL A 248 35.01 17.47 -15.89
C VAL A 248 36.44 17.36 -16.44
N SER A 249 37.33 16.62 -15.76
CA SER A 249 38.68 16.34 -16.24
C SER A 249 38.75 15.47 -17.51
N GLY A 250 37.63 14.93 -18.00
CA GLY A 250 37.56 14.18 -19.26
C GLY A 250 37.30 15.01 -20.52
N TRP A 251 36.82 16.26 -20.42
CA TRP A 251 36.24 16.95 -21.59
C TRP A 251 37.24 17.82 -22.37
N VAL A 252 38.33 18.28 -21.75
CA VAL A 252 39.28 19.22 -22.38
C VAL A 252 40.28 18.54 -23.36
N ARG A 253 40.28 17.20 -23.49
CA ARG A 253 41.21 16.49 -24.39
C ARG A 253 40.59 15.82 -25.62
N GLY A 254 39.37 16.22 -26.01
CA GLY A 254 38.61 15.55 -27.08
C GLY A 254 38.17 16.40 -28.27
N ARG A 255 38.60 17.66 -28.41
CA ARG A 255 38.37 18.46 -29.62
C ARG A 255 39.65 19.21 -30.03
N GLY A 256 40.57 18.44 -30.60
CA GLY A 256 41.59 18.89 -31.54
C GLY A 256 41.38 18.17 -32.86
#